data_AF-A0A0B5E6F9-F1
#
_entry.id   AF-A0A0B5E6F9-F1
#
_cell.length_a   1.000
_cell.length_b   1.000
_cell.length_c   1.000
_cell.angle_alpha   90.00
_cell.angle_beta   90.00
_cell.angle_gamma   90.00
#
_symmetry.space_group_name_H-M   'P 1'
#
loop_
_entity.id
_entity.type
_entity.pdbx_description
1 polymer ?
#
loop_
_entity_poly.entity_id
_entity_poly.type
_entity_poly.pdbx_seq_one_letter_code
_entity_poly.pdbx_strand_id
1 'polypeptide(L)'
;MKRDMLRQIFAWLLSAFFVLGGSLNVFATPELVADYERWGYPGWFHYVTGLLEWAAAVLLVPSSTRLLGSGLAAVIMAAAAGTVLAQGEYAHALSPAVVLMLAGLNGWLTWRAQEKAGQP
;
A
#
# COMPACT_ATOMS: atom_id res chain seq x y z
N MET A 1 -8.82 11.99 -21.73
CA MET A 1 -7.80 11.07 -22.29
C MET A 1 -6.45 11.14 -21.56
N LYS A 2 -5.61 12.17 -21.71
CA LYS A 2 -4.26 12.20 -21.07
C LYS A 2 -4.30 12.09 -19.53
N ARG A 3 -5.23 12.81 -18.87
CA ARG A 3 -5.38 12.79 -17.40
C ARG A 3 -5.87 11.43 -16.87
N ASP A 4 -6.74 10.76 -17.60
CA ASP A 4 -7.31 9.46 -17.21
C ASP A 4 -6.26 8.37 -17.34
N MET A 5 -5.46 8.43 -18.41
CA MET A 5 -4.31 7.55 -18.62
C MET A 5 -3.27 7.70 -17.51
N LEU A 6 -2.91 8.93 -17.13
CA LEU A 6 -1.97 9.17 -16.01
C LEU A 6 -2.49 8.61 -14.69
N ARG A 7 -3.78 8.75 -14.39
CA ARG A 7 -4.42 8.20 -13.19
C ARG A 7 -4.40 6.67 -13.19
N GLN A 8 -4.63 6.05 -14.35
CA GLN A 8 -4.49 4.61 -14.50
C GLN A 8 -3.04 4.19 -14.26
N ILE A 9 -2.08 4.74 -14.99
CA ILE A 9 -0.66 4.41 -14.83
C ILE A 9 -0.24 4.53 -13.36
N PHE A 10 -0.66 5.60 -12.68
CA PHE A 10 -0.35 5.80 -11.27
C PHE A 10 -0.91 4.68 -10.37
N ALA A 11 -2.18 4.31 -10.55
CA ALA A 11 -2.80 3.21 -9.80
C ALA A 11 -2.17 1.86 -10.12
N TRP A 12 -1.77 1.62 -11.37
CA TRP A 12 -1.06 0.40 -11.80
C TRP A 12 0.34 0.32 -11.19
N LEU A 13 1.07 1.44 -11.10
CA LEU A 13 2.38 1.49 -10.43
C LEU A 13 2.26 1.22 -8.93
N LEU A 14 1.27 1.81 -8.26
CA LEU A 14 0.98 1.48 -6.86
C LEU A 14 0.60 0.01 -6.70
N SER A 15 -0.27 -0.51 -7.56
CA SER A 15 -0.63 -1.92 -7.56
C SER A 15 0.60 -2.82 -7.72
N ALA A 16 1.51 -2.52 -8.65
CA ALA A 16 2.72 -3.29 -8.86
C ALA A 16 3.64 -3.27 -7.64
N PHE A 17 3.78 -2.11 -6.98
CA PHE A 17 4.51 -1.99 -5.71
C PHE A 17 3.95 -2.93 -4.64
N PHE A 18 2.62 -2.94 -4.46
CA PHE A 18 1.95 -3.81 -3.48
C PHE A 18 1.98 -5.29 -3.86
N VAL A 19 1.98 -5.65 -5.14
CA VAL A 19 2.23 -7.04 -5.58
C VAL A 19 3.63 -7.49 -5.16
N LEU A 20 4.64 -6.65 -5.39
CA LEU A 20 6.02 -6.95 -5.04
C LEU A 20 6.19 -7.03 -3.51
N GLY A 21 5.75 -6.02 -2.77
CA GLY A 21 5.78 -6.02 -1.30
C GLY A 21 5.06 -7.24 -0.72
N GLY A 22 3.85 -7.52 -1.21
CA GLY A 22 3.07 -8.65 -0.75
C GLY A 22 3.75 -9.99 -1.03
N SER A 23 4.43 -10.10 -2.17
CA SER A 23 5.22 -11.29 -2.52
C SER A 23 6.44 -11.45 -1.61
N LEU A 24 7.16 -10.35 -1.31
CA LEU A 24 8.28 -10.38 -0.37
C LEU A 24 7.83 -10.77 1.04
N ASN A 25 6.62 -10.36 1.44
CA ASN A 25 6.04 -10.74 2.72
C ASN A 25 5.54 -12.20 2.75
N VAL A 26 4.87 -12.68 1.70
CA VAL A 26 4.39 -14.09 1.64
C VAL A 26 5.57 -15.06 1.51
N PHE A 27 6.57 -14.72 0.71
CA PHE A 27 7.79 -15.50 0.52
C PHE A 27 8.96 -14.91 1.32
N ALA A 28 8.68 -14.56 2.58
CA ALA A 28 9.65 -13.91 3.46
C ALA A 28 10.94 -14.72 3.57
N THR A 29 12.07 -14.00 3.47
CA THR A 29 13.38 -14.57 3.76
C THR A 29 13.56 -14.70 5.28
N PRO A 30 14.52 -15.50 5.76
CA PRO A 30 14.79 -15.62 7.19
C PRO A 30 15.09 -14.28 7.87
N GLU A 31 15.74 -13.36 7.15
CA GLU A 31 16.04 -12.00 7.63
C GLU A 31 14.76 -11.20 7.85
N LEU A 32 13.81 -11.25 6.92
CA LEU A 32 12.53 -10.54 7.07
C LEU A 32 11.71 -11.12 8.23
N VAL A 33 11.69 -12.45 8.40
CA VAL A 33 11.02 -13.09 9.55
C VAL A 33 11.66 -12.62 10.87
N ALA A 34 12.99 -12.56 10.93
CA ALA A 34 13.71 -12.05 12.10
C ALA A 34 13.40 -10.57 12.39
N ASP A 35 13.22 -9.74 11.35
CA ASP A 35 12.76 -8.36 11.50
C ASP A 35 11.36 -8.28 12.12
N TYR A 36 10.41 -9.09 11.65
CA TYR A 36 9.06 -9.15 12.25
C TYR A 36 9.11 -9.55 13.73
N GLU A 37 9.91 -10.56 14.09
CA GLU A 37 10.09 -10.98 15.48
C GLU A 37 10.72 -9.87 16.34
N ARG A 38 11.74 -9.18 15.80
CA ARG A 38 12.39 -8.03 16.46
C ARG A 38 11.43 -6.87 16.66
N TRP A 39 10.53 -6.64 15.71
CA TRP A 39 9.46 -5.65 15.83
C TRP A 39 8.37 -6.05 16.83
N GLY A 40 8.42 -7.27 17.39
CA GLY A 40 7.48 -7.78 18.39
C GLY A 40 6.25 -8.46 17.78
N TYR A 41 6.23 -8.71 16.47
CA TYR A 41 5.17 -9.46 15.82
C TYR A 41 5.42 -10.98 15.90
N PRO A 42 4.36 -11.80 15.89
CA PRO A 42 4.52 -13.23 15.69
C PRO A 42 5.20 -13.55 14.36
N GLY A 43 6.04 -14.58 14.32
CA GLY A 43 6.77 -15.00 13.11
C GLY A 43 5.90 -15.42 11.91
N TRP A 44 4.57 -15.46 12.02
CA TRP A 44 3.64 -15.70 10.91
C TRP A 44 2.96 -14.43 10.40
N PHE A 45 3.12 -13.29 11.08
CA PHE A 45 2.40 -12.06 10.79
C PHE A 45 2.74 -11.48 9.42
N HIS A 46 3.94 -11.77 8.90
CA HIS A 46 4.33 -11.42 7.53
C HIS A 46 3.35 -11.97 6.48
N TYR A 47 2.71 -13.13 6.70
CA TYR A 47 1.66 -13.62 5.81
C TYR A 47 0.43 -12.72 5.81
N VAL A 48 0.03 -12.18 6.97
CA VAL A 48 -1.09 -11.24 7.06
C VAL A 48 -0.77 -9.96 6.31
N THR A 49 0.41 -9.39 6.54
CA THR A 49 0.86 -8.21 5.80
C THR A 49 0.83 -8.48 4.29
N GLY A 50 1.40 -9.60 3.86
CA GLY A 50 1.47 -9.94 2.44
C GLY A 50 0.11 -10.12 1.77
N LEU A 51 -0.82 -10.79 2.45
CA LEU A 51 -2.20 -10.95 1.95
C LEU A 51 -2.95 -9.62 1.88
N LEU A 52 -2.76 -8.73 2.86
CA LEU A 52 -3.36 -7.39 2.83
C LEU A 52 -2.77 -6.53 1.71
N GLU A 53 -1.47 -6.62 1.45
CA GLU A 53 -0.82 -5.93 0.34
C GLU A 53 -1.33 -6.42 -1.01
N TRP A 54 -1.48 -7.74 -1.19
CA TRP A 54 -2.10 -8.30 -2.41
C TRP A 54 -3.56 -7.87 -2.55
N ALA A 55 -4.34 -7.85 -1.47
CA ALA A 55 -5.71 -7.34 -1.50
C ALA A 55 -5.74 -5.86 -1.93
N ALA A 56 -4.83 -5.03 -1.41
CA ALA A 56 -4.70 -3.63 -1.82
C ALA A 56 -4.37 -3.51 -3.32
N ALA A 57 -3.42 -4.31 -3.82
CA ALA A 57 -3.08 -4.34 -5.23
C ALA A 57 -4.28 -4.68 -6.12
N VAL A 58 -5.01 -5.74 -5.81
CA VAL A 58 -6.21 -6.15 -6.55
C VAL A 58 -7.26 -5.04 -6.56
N LEU A 59 -7.50 -4.39 -5.41
CA LEU A 59 -8.50 -3.32 -5.29
C LEU A 59 -8.10 -2.04 -6.03
N LEU A 60 -6.81 -1.76 -6.23
CA LEU A 60 -6.32 -0.55 -6.91
C LEU A 60 -6.56 -0.58 -8.43
N VAL A 61 -6.64 -1.76 -9.05
CA VAL A 61 -6.74 -1.90 -10.50
C VAL A 61 -8.09 -1.39 -11.03
N PRO A 62 -9.26 -1.91 -10.59
CA PRO A 62 -10.55 -1.43 -11.07
C PRO A 62 -10.86 -0.03 -10.55
N SER A 63 -11.37 0.85 -11.42
CA SER A 63 -11.74 2.22 -11.04
C SER A 63 -12.87 2.28 -9.99
N SER A 64 -13.73 1.26 -9.94
CA SER A 64 -14.83 1.15 -8.96
C SER A 64 -14.34 0.90 -7.53
N THR A 65 -13.30 0.07 -7.36
CA THR A 65 -12.76 -0.31 -6.04
C THR A 65 -11.52 0.49 -5.64
N ARG A 66 -10.96 1.31 -6.54
CA ARG A 66 -9.69 2.01 -6.34
C ARG A 66 -9.65 2.89 -5.09
N LEU A 67 -10.77 3.48 -4.69
CA LEU A 67 -10.82 4.27 -3.46
C LEU A 67 -10.61 3.39 -2.22
N LEU A 68 -11.26 2.21 -2.18
CA LEU A 68 -11.05 1.20 -1.13
C LEU A 68 -9.60 0.69 -1.14
N GLY A 69 -9.05 0.38 -2.31
CA GLY A 69 -7.65 -0.04 -2.45
C GLY A 69 -6.66 1.00 -1.95
N SER A 70 -6.91 2.28 -2.24
CA SER A 70 -6.09 3.40 -1.74
C SER A 70 -6.18 3.55 -0.22
N GLY A 71 -7.36 3.36 0.36
CA GLY A 71 -7.56 3.39 1.81
C GLY A 71 -6.81 2.24 2.50
N LEU A 72 -6.94 1.01 2.00
CA LEU A 72 -6.24 -0.15 2.54
C LEU A 72 -4.71 0.03 2.42
N ALA A 73 -4.22 0.45 1.25
CA ALA A 73 -2.81 0.77 1.03
C ALA A 73 -2.28 1.80 2.05
N ALA A 74 -3.04 2.86 2.31
CA ALA A 74 -2.66 3.87 3.30
C ALA A 74 -2.60 3.29 4.72
N VAL A 75 -3.56 2.45 5.11
CA VAL A 75 -3.54 1.80 6.44
C VAL A 75 -2.32 0.91 6.60
N ILE A 76 -2.01 0.07 5.60
CA ILE A 76 -0.84 -0.82 5.64
C ILE A 76 0.45 -0.01 5.77
N MET A 77 0.62 1.04 4.95
CA MET A 77 1.82 1.88 4.98
C MET A 77 1.94 2.71 6.26
N ALA A 78 0.83 3.17 6.83
CA ALA A 78 0.83 3.84 8.13
C ALA A 78 1.27 2.89 9.26
N ALA A 79 0.79 1.64 9.25
CA ALA A 79 1.21 0.62 10.20
C ALA A 79 2.69 0.24 10.03
N ALA A 80 3.16 0.09 8.79
CA ALA A 80 4.56 -0.17 8.48
C ALA A 80 5.47 0.98 8.96
N ALA A 81 5.12 2.23 8.62
CA ALA A 81 5.84 3.42 9.07
C ALA A 81 5.86 3.52 10.60
N GLY A 82 4.71 3.29 11.26
CA GLY A 82 4.61 3.29 12.72
C GLY A 82 5.51 2.24 13.38
N THR A 83 5.59 1.04 12.79
CA THR A 83 6.46 -0.05 13.28
C THR A 83 7.93 0.35 13.24
N VAL A 84 8.43 0.79 12.09
CA VAL A 84 9.85 1.13 11.94
C VAL A 84 10.24 2.39 12.72
N LEU A 85 9.32 3.36 12.85
CA LEU A 85 9.53 4.54 13.69
C LEU A 85 9.60 4.18 15.18
N ALA A 86 8.74 3.27 15.65
CA ALA A 86 8.77 2.80 17.03
C ALA A 86 10.07 2.05 17.37
N GLN A 87 10.70 1.45 16.37
CA GLN A 87 11.95 0.70 16.48
C GLN A 87 13.20 1.56 16.22
N GLY A 88 13.04 2.86 15.95
CA GLY A 88 14.15 3.79 15.70
C GLY A 88 14.80 3.65 14.31
N GLU A 89 14.17 2.92 13.38
CA GLU A 89 14.71 2.63 12.06
C GLU A 89 14.32 3.70 11.02
N TYR A 90 14.71 4.94 11.27
CA TYR A 90 14.25 6.11 10.49
C TYR A 90 14.55 6.02 8.98
N ALA A 91 15.64 5.37 8.58
CA ALA A 91 15.97 5.16 7.17
C ALA A 91 14.94 4.24 6.47
N HIS A 92 14.46 3.21 7.17
CA HIS A 92 13.44 2.28 6.66
C HIS A 92 12.03 2.90 6.68
N ALA A 93 11.82 4.00 7.42
CA ALA A 93 10.54 4.72 7.43
C ALA A 93 10.27 5.52 6.14
N LEU A 94 11.31 5.82 5.35
CA LEU A 94 11.15 6.65 4.16
C LEU A 94 10.27 5.98 3.10
N SER A 95 10.48 4.69 2.85
CA SER A 95 9.70 3.94 1.86
C SER A 95 8.20 3.88 2.20
N PRO A 96 7.75 3.44 3.39
CA PRO A 96 6.33 3.44 3.72
C PRO A 96 5.74 4.84 3.80
N ALA A 97 6.50 5.85 4.26
CA ALA A 97 6.00 7.24 4.27
C ALA A 97 5.73 7.79 2.87
N VAL A 98 6.63 7.54 1.91
CA VAL A 98 6.44 7.96 0.51
C VAL A 98 5.22 7.25 -0.08
N VAL A 99 5.12 5.93 0.10
CA VAL A 99 3.99 5.17 -0.47
C VAL A 99 2.67 5.54 0.19
N LEU A 100 2.66 5.85 1.49
CA LEU A 100 1.50 6.40 2.20
C LEU A 100 1.01 7.70 1.55
N MET A 101 1.91 8.64 1.27
CA MET A 101 1.56 9.88 0.58
C MET A 101 1.01 9.63 -0.83
N LEU A 102 1.61 8.71 -1.58
CA LEU A 102 1.16 8.35 -2.92
C LEU A 102 -0.21 7.67 -2.90
N ALA A 103 -0.46 6.77 -1.94
CA ALA A 103 -1.75 6.12 -1.74
C ALA A 103 -2.84 7.15 -1.37
N GLY A 104 -2.52 8.09 -0.47
CA GLY A 104 -3.42 9.21 -0.12
C GLY A 104 -3.74 10.09 -1.32
N LEU A 105 -2.73 10.44 -2.13
CA LEU A 105 -2.92 11.19 -3.37
C LEU A 105 -3.80 10.42 -4.37
N ASN A 106 -3.58 9.11 -4.54
CA ASN A 106 -4.40 8.28 -5.42
C ASN A 106 -5.86 8.23 -4.96
N GLY A 107 -6.07 8.07 -3.65
CA GLY A 107 -7.39 8.11 -3.03
C GLY A 107 -8.10 9.43 -3.27
N TRP A 108 -7.42 10.55 -2.99
CA TRP A 108 -7.94 11.90 -3.24
C TRP A 108 -8.30 12.12 -4.71
N LEU A 109 -7.41 11.75 -5.62
CA LEU A 109 -7.65 11.88 -7.06
C LEU A 109 -8.86 11.04 -7.47
N THR A 110 -8.97 9.80 -6.99
CA THR A 110 -10.07 8.89 -7.32
C THR A 110 -11.41 9.42 -6.81
N TRP A 111 -11.46 9.87 -5.55
CA TRP A 111 -12.65 10.48 -4.96
C TRP A 111 -13.14 11.69 -5.77
N ARG A 112 -12.22 12.61 -6.12
CA ARG A 112 -12.54 13.78 -6.96
C ARG A 112 -13.04 13.43 -8.36
N ALA A 113 -12.64 12.29 -8.91
CA ALA A 113 -13.14 11.84 -10.21
C ALA A 113 -14.55 11.26 -10.10
N GLN A 114 -14.83 10.52 -9.01
CA GLN A 114 -16.16 9.96 -8.74
C GLN A 114 -17.19 11.06 -8.44
N GLU A 115 -16.83 12.07 -7.65
CA GLU A 115 -17.72 13.23 -7.39
C GLU A 115 -18.17 13.90 -8.69
N LYS A 116 -17.24 14.12 -9.62
CA LYS A 116 -17.55 14.75 -10.92
C LYS A 116 -18.41 13.88 -11.83
N ALA A 117 -18.30 12.56 -11.73
CA ALA A 117 -19.11 11.63 -12.52
C ALA A 117 -20.54 11.49 -11.97
N GLY A 118 -20.78 11.89 -10.72
CA GLY A 118 -22.10 11.84 -10.06
C GLY A 118 -22.87 13.16 -10.05
N GLN A 119 -22.34 14.24 -10.64
CA GLN A 119 -23.07 15.49 -10.81
C GLN A 119 -23.96 15.41 -12.08
N PRO A 120 -25.27 15.69 -11.96
CA PRO A 120 -26.22 15.63 -13.09
C PRO A 120 -25.96 16.69 -14.15
#